data_AF-A0A6I3XRS5-F1
#
_entry.id   AF-A0A6I3XRS5-F1
#
_cell.length_a   1.000
_cell.length_b   1.000
_cell.length_c   1.000
_cell.angle_alpha   90.00
_cell.angle_beta   90.00
_cell.angle_gamma   90.00
#
_symmetry.space_group_name_H-M   'P 1'
#
loop_
_entity.id
_entity.type
_entity.pdbx_description
1 polymer ?
#
loop_
_entity_poly.entity_id
_entity_poly.type
_entity_poly.pdbx_seq_one_letter_code
_entity_poly.pdbx_strand_id
1 'polypeptide(L)'
;MTNMKKIGAALAMACAAVAAQAEDISLPVSGIEVIEGAGAFSRLITGNHSGDTFTDTYAFDVTDASSFTANLYSNAGNAKVGLDITGFSLYAGDGTLVSSGTQVATGKFDHWSLDLSKVAPAADYYVAVSGKVVSQAAGTYSGLVAVTAIPPVPEPATYGMLLGGMALLGVAARRRSQQK
;
A
#
# COMPACT_ATOMS: atom_id res chain seq x y z
N MET A 1 -57.72 47.00 42.74
CA MET A 1 -57.17 45.65 42.96
C MET A 1 -56.33 45.28 41.75
N THR A 2 -55.01 45.30 41.98
CA THR A 2 -53.93 44.96 41.06
C THR A 2 -54.05 43.53 40.55
N ASN A 3 -53.63 43.27 39.30
CA ASN A 3 -52.79 42.14 38.85
C ASN A 3 -53.02 41.93 37.33
N MET A 4 -52.07 41.62 36.46
CA MET A 4 -50.61 41.63 36.42
C MET A 4 -50.32 41.23 34.96
N LYS A 5 -49.52 42.02 34.23
CA LYS A 5 -49.03 41.68 32.89
C LYS A 5 -48.31 40.33 32.94
N LYS A 6 -48.57 39.44 31.98
CA LYS A 6 -47.63 38.36 31.62
C LYS A 6 -47.37 38.40 30.12
N ILE A 7 -46.21 38.96 29.80
CA ILE A 7 -45.52 38.89 28.53
C ILE A 7 -45.16 37.42 28.32
N GLY A 8 -45.66 36.80 27.25
CA GLY A 8 -45.22 35.48 26.80
C GLY A 8 -44.12 35.64 25.76
N ALA A 9 -42.86 35.65 26.20
CA ALA A 9 -41.70 35.54 25.32
C ALA A 9 -41.49 34.06 24.98
N ALA A 10 -41.69 33.67 23.72
CA ALA A 10 -41.31 32.35 23.22
C ALA A 10 -39.82 32.40 22.81
N LEU A 11 -38.96 31.93 23.70
CA LEU A 11 -37.52 31.79 23.50
C LEU A 11 -37.22 30.35 23.00
N ALA A 12 -36.60 30.30 21.82
CA ALA A 12 -35.66 29.31 21.28
C ALA A 12 -35.83 27.80 21.56
N MET A 13 -35.86 27.02 20.47
CA MET A 13 -34.94 25.88 20.33
C MET A 13 -34.72 25.60 18.82
N ALA A 14 -33.75 26.27 18.20
CA ALA A 14 -33.21 25.81 16.93
C ALA A 14 -32.34 24.58 17.24
N CYS A 15 -32.89 23.38 17.08
CA CYS A 15 -32.11 22.16 17.11
C CYS A 15 -31.15 22.20 15.91
N ALA A 16 -29.91 22.64 16.14
CA ALA A 16 -28.82 22.35 15.22
C ALA A 16 -28.63 20.83 15.24
N ALA A 17 -29.23 20.14 14.27
CA ALA A 17 -28.90 18.75 14.00
C ALA A 17 -27.43 18.72 13.59
N VAL A 18 -26.56 18.33 14.52
CA VAL A 18 -25.21 17.85 14.19
C VAL A 18 -25.44 16.61 13.31
N ALA A 19 -25.25 16.78 12.01
CA ALA A 19 -25.11 15.63 11.12
C ALA A 19 -23.90 14.85 11.63
N ALA A 20 -24.08 13.57 11.96
CA ALA A 20 -22.97 12.67 12.22
C ALA A 20 -22.10 12.65 10.96
N GLN A 21 -20.95 13.33 11.01
CA GLN A 21 -19.94 13.27 9.96
C GLN A 21 -19.21 11.92 10.12
N ALA A 22 -18.82 11.30 9.01
CA ALA A 22 -17.92 10.15 9.04
C ALA A 22 -16.61 10.57 9.71
N GLU A 23 -16.20 9.86 10.76
CA GLU A 23 -14.90 10.09 11.40
C GLU A 23 -13.78 9.47 10.55
N ASP A 24 -12.59 10.06 10.59
CA ASP A 24 -11.38 9.43 10.08
C ASP A 24 -10.70 8.66 11.23
N ILE A 25 -10.67 7.33 11.10
CA ILE A 25 -10.12 6.41 12.10
C ILE A 25 -8.78 5.80 11.66
N SER A 26 -8.06 6.47 10.75
CA SER A 26 -6.72 6.07 10.31
C SER A 26 -5.76 5.89 11.49
N LEU A 27 -4.92 4.86 11.44
CA LEU A 27 -3.84 4.68 12.41
C LEU A 27 -2.61 5.49 12.00
N PRO A 28 -1.71 5.79 12.95
CA PRO A 28 -0.37 6.26 12.61
C PRO A 28 0.34 5.28 11.66
N VAL A 29 1.26 5.79 10.86
CA VAL A 29 2.07 4.98 9.94
C VAL A 29 2.73 3.82 10.69
N SER A 30 2.58 2.61 10.15
CA SER A 30 3.22 1.40 10.66
C SER A 30 4.29 0.90 9.69
N GLY A 31 5.34 0.26 10.20
CA GLY A 31 6.31 -0.45 9.36
C GLY A 31 5.80 -1.84 8.96
N ILE A 32 6.23 -2.33 7.79
CA ILE A 32 6.21 -3.73 7.39
C ILE A 32 7.64 -4.24 7.50
N GLU A 33 7.85 -5.29 8.29
CA GLU A 33 9.11 -6.02 8.28
C GLU A 33 9.14 -6.93 7.05
N VAL A 34 10.07 -6.66 6.12
CA VAL A 34 10.27 -7.47 4.91
C VAL A 34 11.42 -8.44 5.17
N ILE A 35 11.10 -9.70 5.39
CA ILE A 35 12.07 -10.78 5.66
C ILE A 35 12.14 -11.66 4.42
N GLU A 36 13.36 -11.88 3.91
CA GLU A 36 13.59 -12.71 2.71
C GLU A 36 12.73 -12.32 1.50
N GLY A 37 12.44 -11.02 1.37
CA GLY A 37 11.69 -10.46 0.24
C GLY A 37 10.16 -10.53 0.39
N ALA A 38 9.61 -10.88 1.55
CA ALA A 38 8.18 -10.79 1.81
C ALA A 38 7.86 -10.18 3.17
N GLY A 39 6.73 -9.49 3.27
CA GLY A 39 6.23 -8.89 4.50
C GLY A 39 4.71 -8.93 4.55
N ALA A 40 4.15 -8.89 5.75
CA ALA A 40 2.70 -8.94 5.96
C ALA A 40 2.25 -7.84 6.90
N PHE A 41 1.01 -7.40 6.73
CA PHE A 41 0.34 -6.43 7.58
C PHE A 41 -1.14 -6.78 7.71
N SER A 42 -1.77 -6.28 8.78
CA SER A 42 -3.21 -6.47 8.98
C SER A 42 -3.79 -5.39 9.87
N ARG A 43 -5.11 -5.29 9.84
CA ARG A 43 -5.87 -4.45 10.76
C ARG A 43 -7.17 -5.12 11.16
N LEU A 44 -7.50 -4.95 12.43
CA LEU A 44 -8.81 -5.24 13.00
C LEU A 44 -9.43 -3.91 13.46
N ILE A 45 -10.64 -3.62 12.98
CA ILE A 45 -11.45 -2.47 13.40
C ILE A 45 -12.60 -3.00 14.25
N THR A 46 -12.67 -2.55 15.51
CA THR A 46 -13.76 -2.83 16.46
C THR A 46 -14.25 -1.50 17.06
N GLY A 47 -15.32 -1.50 17.84
CA GLY A 47 -15.74 -0.29 18.58
C GLY A 47 -16.87 0.53 17.94
N ASN A 48 -17.64 -0.04 17.00
CA ASN A 48 -18.81 0.59 16.38
C ASN A 48 -18.50 1.86 15.57
N HIS A 49 -17.67 1.72 14.55
CA HIS A 49 -17.26 2.78 13.63
C HIS A 49 -18.13 2.87 12.37
N SER A 50 -19.39 2.45 12.43
CA SER A 50 -20.23 2.35 11.23
C SER A 50 -20.39 3.71 10.55
N GLY A 51 -19.93 3.81 9.30
CA GLY A 51 -19.93 5.04 8.50
C GLY A 51 -18.58 5.77 8.47
N ASP A 52 -17.66 5.44 9.36
CA ASP A 52 -16.32 6.04 9.43
C ASP A 52 -15.44 5.57 8.27
N THR A 53 -14.40 6.35 7.99
CA THR A 53 -13.42 6.12 6.92
C THR A 53 -12.02 5.95 7.49
N PHE A 54 -11.12 5.35 6.71
CA PHE A 54 -9.71 5.24 7.09
C PHE A 54 -8.83 5.23 5.84
N THR A 55 -7.57 5.64 6.02
CA THR A 55 -6.44 5.46 5.11
C THR A 55 -5.23 5.04 5.93
N ASP A 56 -4.98 3.75 5.96
CA ASP A 56 -3.89 3.17 6.71
C ASP A 56 -2.65 3.00 5.85
N THR A 57 -1.51 3.41 6.41
CA THR A 57 -0.25 3.47 5.70
C THR A 57 0.76 2.50 6.31
N TYR A 58 1.35 1.67 5.45
CA TYR A 58 2.33 0.66 5.83
C TYR A 58 3.63 0.84 5.04
N ALA A 59 4.67 1.32 5.73
CA ALA A 59 5.96 1.68 5.16
C ALA A 59 6.94 0.51 5.13
N PHE A 60 7.80 0.47 4.12
CA PHE A 60 8.85 -0.54 3.94
C PHE A 60 9.95 -0.02 3.03
N ASP A 61 11.11 -0.67 3.11
CA ASP A 61 12.29 -0.26 2.34
C ASP A 61 12.53 -1.20 1.15
N VAL A 62 13.06 -0.63 0.07
CA VAL A 62 13.53 -1.35 -1.12
C VAL A 62 14.99 -0.97 -1.35
N THR A 63 15.91 -1.87 -1.00
CA THR A 63 17.36 -1.59 -1.04
C THR A 63 17.96 -1.66 -2.44
N ASP A 64 17.38 -2.49 -3.30
CA ASP A 64 17.85 -2.76 -4.65
C ASP A 64 16.70 -2.65 -5.65
N ALA A 65 17.01 -2.44 -6.93
CA ALA A 65 16.00 -2.45 -7.97
C ALA A 65 15.29 -3.81 -7.93
N SER A 66 13.98 -3.80 -7.71
CA SER A 66 13.21 -4.99 -7.37
C SER A 66 11.93 -5.06 -8.19
N SER A 67 11.40 -6.24 -8.46
CA SER A 67 9.98 -6.36 -8.76
C SER A 67 9.18 -6.25 -7.47
N PHE A 68 7.95 -5.77 -7.58
CA PHE A 68 7.06 -5.61 -6.43
C PHE A 68 5.70 -6.18 -6.75
N THR A 69 5.19 -7.02 -5.86
CA THR A 69 3.81 -7.44 -5.88
C THR A 69 3.19 -7.25 -4.51
N ALA A 70 1.91 -6.92 -4.46
CA ALA A 70 1.18 -6.91 -3.22
C ALA A 70 -0.27 -7.34 -3.43
N ASN A 71 -0.83 -8.00 -2.41
CA ASN A 71 -2.24 -8.34 -2.37
C ASN A 71 -2.82 -7.88 -1.05
N LEU A 72 -4.08 -7.44 -1.11
CA LEU A 72 -4.86 -7.05 0.04
C LEU A 72 -6.21 -7.76 -0.01
N TYR A 73 -6.64 -8.27 1.13
CA TYR A 73 -7.88 -9.00 1.30
C TYR A 73 -8.68 -8.46 2.47
N SER A 74 -9.97 -8.24 2.27
CA SER A 74 -10.96 -8.01 3.31
C SER A 74 -12.07 -9.05 3.16
N ASN A 75 -12.53 -9.61 4.27
CA ASN A 75 -13.56 -10.64 4.28
C ASN A 75 -14.67 -10.27 5.26
N ALA A 76 -15.92 -10.38 4.79
CA ALA A 76 -17.10 -10.27 5.61
C ALA A 76 -18.09 -11.42 5.38
N GLY A 77 -19.15 -11.47 6.19
CA GLY A 77 -20.26 -12.39 5.99
C GLY A 77 -21.06 -12.07 4.71
N ASN A 78 -21.19 -10.79 4.37
CA ASN A 78 -21.83 -10.26 3.16
C ASN A 78 -21.39 -8.80 2.92
N ALA A 79 -21.80 -8.21 1.79
CA ALA A 79 -21.39 -6.86 1.36
C ALA A 79 -21.89 -5.68 2.23
N LYS A 80 -22.74 -5.94 3.24
CA LYS A 80 -23.26 -4.92 4.16
C LYS A 80 -22.65 -5.02 5.55
N VAL A 81 -21.61 -5.84 5.73
CA VAL A 81 -20.98 -6.13 7.01
C VAL A 81 -19.48 -5.94 6.89
N GLY A 82 -18.83 -5.46 7.95
CA GLY A 82 -17.39 -5.27 8.00
C GLY A 82 -16.92 -4.02 7.27
N LEU A 83 -15.98 -4.19 6.34
CA LEU A 83 -15.30 -3.11 5.62
C LEU A 83 -15.64 -3.15 4.13
N ASP A 84 -15.62 -1.97 3.51
CA ASP A 84 -15.56 -1.81 2.06
C ASP A 84 -14.24 -1.10 1.74
N ILE A 85 -13.31 -1.83 1.14
CA ILE A 85 -12.00 -1.33 0.72
C ILE A 85 -12.14 -0.61 -0.61
N THR A 86 -11.90 0.70 -0.58
CA THR A 86 -12.08 1.60 -1.71
C THR A 86 -10.77 1.94 -2.41
N GLY A 87 -9.61 1.63 -1.82
CA GLY A 87 -8.31 1.87 -2.43
C GLY A 87 -7.19 1.03 -1.83
N PHE A 88 -6.28 0.61 -2.71
CA PHE A 88 -4.99 0.04 -2.34
C PHE A 88 -3.95 0.57 -3.33
N SER A 89 -2.90 1.23 -2.88
CA SER A 89 -1.94 1.89 -3.79
C SER A 89 -0.53 1.94 -3.18
N LEU A 90 0.48 1.94 -4.05
CA LEU A 90 1.89 2.09 -3.69
C LEU A 90 2.31 3.55 -3.92
N TYR A 91 3.01 4.11 -2.94
CA TYR A 91 3.57 5.45 -2.96
C TYR A 91 5.06 5.42 -2.59
N ALA A 92 5.81 6.40 -3.10
CA ALA A 92 7.14 6.73 -2.60
C ALA A 92 7.02 7.56 -1.30
N GLY A 93 8.09 7.67 -0.52
CA GLY A 93 8.03 8.31 0.79
C GLY A 93 7.80 9.82 0.78
N ASP A 94 8.00 10.45 -0.38
CA ASP A 94 7.62 11.84 -0.63
C ASP A 94 6.11 12.04 -0.91
N GLY A 95 5.34 10.95 -0.93
CA GLY A 95 3.91 10.93 -1.22
C GLY A 95 3.55 10.82 -2.70
N THR A 96 4.53 10.66 -3.59
CA THR A 96 4.28 10.46 -5.02
C THR A 96 3.64 9.10 -5.26
N LEU A 97 2.50 9.09 -5.97
CA LEU A 97 1.86 7.84 -6.41
C LEU A 97 2.78 7.09 -7.38
N VAL A 98 3.15 5.87 -7.02
CA VAL A 98 3.95 4.98 -7.87
C VAL A 98 3.02 4.13 -8.72
N SER A 99 2.00 3.54 -8.11
CA SER A 99 0.99 2.74 -8.82
C SER A 99 -0.27 2.56 -8.00
N SER A 100 -1.41 2.56 -8.68
CA SER A 100 -2.70 2.20 -8.09
C SER A 100 -2.99 0.72 -8.26
N GLY A 101 -3.49 0.09 -7.21
CA GLY A 101 -3.91 -1.30 -7.23
C GLY A 101 -5.15 -1.50 -8.09
N THR A 102 -5.31 -2.73 -8.57
CA THR A 102 -6.49 -3.18 -9.29
C THR A 102 -7.43 -3.88 -8.32
N GLN A 103 -8.70 -3.45 -8.26
CA GLN A 103 -9.74 -4.18 -7.53
C GLN A 103 -10.14 -5.42 -8.33
N VAL A 104 -9.84 -6.60 -7.79
CA VAL A 104 -10.12 -7.91 -8.41
C VAL A 104 -11.50 -8.42 -7.99
N ALA A 105 -11.91 -8.17 -6.75
CA ALA A 105 -13.22 -8.53 -6.22
C ALA A 105 -13.70 -7.48 -5.23
N THR A 106 -15.03 -7.39 -5.06
CA THR A 106 -15.63 -6.52 -4.04
C THR A 106 -16.94 -7.06 -3.46
N GLY A 107 -17.33 -6.56 -2.30
CA GLY A 107 -18.61 -6.79 -1.65
C GLY A 107 -18.45 -7.66 -0.41
N LYS A 108 -18.80 -8.95 -0.51
CA LYS A 108 -18.54 -9.88 0.62
C LYS A 108 -17.03 -10.04 0.87
N PHE A 109 -16.26 -9.95 -0.19
CA PHE A 109 -14.82 -10.12 -0.21
C PHE A 109 -14.24 -9.05 -1.09
N ASP A 110 -13.38 -8.20 -0.52
CA ASP A 110 -12.60 -7.26 -1.31
C ASP A 110 -11.21 -7.87 -1.52
N HIS A 111 -10.76 -7.83 -2.77
CA HIS A 111 -9.41 -8.22 -3.15
C HIS A 111 -8.82 -7.15 -4.05
N TRP A 112 -7.65 -6.66 -3.68
CA TRP A 112 -6.84 -5.77 -4.49
C TRP A 112 -5.47 -6.37 -4.77
N SER A 113 -4.96 -6.11 -5.96
CA SER A 113 -3.61 -6.53 -6.38
C SER A 113 -2.79 -5.36 -6.92
N LEU A 114 -1.49 -5.40 -6.67
CA LEU A 114 -0.46 -4.56 -7.26
C LEU A 114 0.61 -5.47 -7.86
N ASP A 115 1.01 -5.19 -9.09
CA ASP A 115 2.07 -5.90 -9.79
C ASP A 115 2.91 -4.90 -10.59
N LEU A 116 4.17 -4.74 -10.20
CA LEU A 116 5.15 -3.91 -10.85
C LEU A 116 6.38 -4.75 -11.17
N SER A 117 6.73 -4.78 -12.46
CA SER A 117 7.94 -5.48 -12.92
C SER A 117 9.23 -4.85 -12.42
N LYS A 118 9.19 -3.57 -12.03
CA LYS A 118 10.34 -2.84 -11.49
C LYS A 118 9.91 -1.68 -10.60
N VAL A 119 10.58 -1.56 -9.46
CA VAL A 119 10.55 -0.41 -8.56
C VAL A 119 11.99 0.02 -8.31
N ALA A 120 12.23 1.32 -8.23
CA ALA A 120 13.56 1.86 -7.99
C ALA A 120 13.98 1.64 -6.52
N PRO A 121 15.27 1.48 -6.22
CA PRO A 121 15.74 1.49 -4.84
C PRO A 121 15.34 2.80 -4.14
N ALA A 122 14.64 2.69 -3.01
CA ALA A 122 14.34 3.79 -2.11
C ALA A 122 14.00 3.22 -0.73
N ALA A 123 14.33 3.96 0.33
CA ALA A 123 14.19 3.51 1.72
C ALA A 123 12.91 4.04 2.40
N ASP A 124 11.86 4.31 1.62
CA ASP A 124 10.68 5.01 2.13
C ASP A 124 9.38 4.71 1.37
N TYR A 125 9.25 3.55 0.71
CA TYR A 125 7.98 3.19 0.09
C TYR A 125 6.90 2.91 1.12
N TYR A 126 5.64 3.11 0.75
CA TYR A 126 4.52 2.62 1.54
C TYR A 126 3.35 2.19 0.67
N VAL A 127 2.61 1.20 1.18
CA VAL A 127 1.27 0.92 0.67
C VAL A 127 0.23 1.64 1.52
N ALA A 128 -0.75 2.26 0.87
CA ALA A 128 -1.89 2.87 1.52
C ALA A 128 -3.14 2.04 1.26
N VAL A 129 -3.91 1.76 2.31
CA VAL A 129 -5.19 1.06 2.28
C VAL A 129 -6.28 2.03 2.69
N SER A 130 -7.16 2.39 1.76
CA SER A 130 -8.30 3.25 2.04
C SER A 130 -9.59 2.45 2.04
N GLY A 131 -10.49 2.77 2.98
CA GLY A 131 -11.78 2.12 3.05
C GLY A 131 -12.76 2.82 3.98
N LYS A 132 -13.95 2.21 4.09
CA LYS A 132 -15.00 2.63 5.02
C LYS A 132 -15.53 1.44 5.80
N VAL A 133 -16.02 1.70 7.00
CA VAL A 133 -16.69 0.70 7.83
C VAL A 133 -18.18 0.72 7.48
N VAL A 134 -18.71 -0.37 6.93
CA VAL A 134 -20.08 -0.43 6.40
C VAL A 134 -21.11 -0.95 7.41
N SER A 135 -20.68 -1.34 8.62
CA SER A 135 -21.55 -1.86 9.66
C SER A 135 -20.98 -1.69 11.06
N GLN A 136 -21.79 -1.89 12.09
CA GLN A 136 -21.33 -1.91 13.49
C GLN A 136 -20.47 -3.14 13.85
N ALA A 137 -20.47 -4.18 13.01
CA ALA A 137 -19.68 -5.38 13.23
C ALA A 137 -18.19 -5.09 13.03
N ALA A 138 -17.35 -5.88 13.69
CA ALA A 138 -15.91 -5.81 13.47
C ALA A 138 -15.56 -6.09 12.00
N GLY A 139 -14.55 -5.39 11.50
CA GLY A 139 -14.05 -5.55 10.14
C GLY A 139 -12.55 -5.77 10.14
N THR A 140 -12.05 -6.57 9.20
CA THR A 140 -10.62 -6.85 9.10
C THR A 140 -10.16 -6.78 7.66
N TYR A 141 -8.90 -6.41 7.49
CA TYR A 141 -8.17 -6.69 6.26
C TYR A 141 -6.77 -7.17 6.59
N SER A 142 -6.15 -7.85 5.64
CA SER A 142 -4.74 -8.22 5.68
C SER A 142 -4.13 -8.10 4.30
N GLY A 143 -2.83 -7.83 4.27
CA GLY A 143 -2.08 -7.77 3.04
C GLY A 143 -0.71 -8.40 3.15
N LEU A 144 -0.18 -8.77 1.99
CA LEU A 144 1.16 -9.29 1.81
C LEU A 144 1.85 -8.45 0.74
N VAL A 145 3.07 -8.03 1.02
CA VAL A 145 3.98 -7.42 0.05
C VAL A 145 5.10 -8.40 -0.25
N ALA A 146 5.53 -8.46 -1.50
CA ALA A 146 6.71 -9.19 -1.92
C ALA A 146 7.61 -8.26 -2.74
N VAL A 147 8.86 -8.13 -2.30
CA VAL A 147 9.92 -7.32 -2.88
C VAL A 147 11.00 -8.29 -3.32
N THR A 148 11.14 -8.51 -4.63
CA THR A 148 12.13 -9.45 -5.18
C THR A 148 13.21 -8.69 -5.92
N ALA A 149 14.43 -8.72 -5.39
CA ALA A 149 15.58 -8.07 -6.01
C ALA A 149 15.80 -8.58 -7.44
N ILE A 150 15.92 -7.66 -8.39
CA ILE A 150 16.27 -7.97 -9.77
C ILE A 150 17.80 -8.11 -9.80
N PRO A 151 18.34 -9.29 -10.14
CA PRO A 151 19.79 -9.47 -10.19
C PRO A 151 20.40 -8.51 -11.22
N PRO A 152 21.58 -7.91 -10.92
CA PRO A 152 22.28 -7.08 -11.89
C PRO A 152 22.55 -7.88 -13.17
N VAL A 153 22.09 -7.38 -14.31
CA VAL A 153 22.42 -7.98 -15.61
C VAL A 153 23.85 -7.55 -15.96
N PRO A 154 24.81 -8.48 -16.16
CA PRO A 154 26.16 -8.10 -16.54
C PRO A 154 26.16 -7.33 -17.86
N GLU A 155 26.81 -6.17 -17.89
CA GLU A 155 26.81 -5.32 -19.08
C GLU A 155 27.44 -6.03 -20.29
N PRO A 156 27.00 -5.71 -21.53
CA PRO A 156 27.59 -6.26 -22.74
C PRO A 156 29.11 -6.02 -22.84
N ALA A 157 29.60 -4.94 -22.25
CA ALA A 157 31.02 -4.62 -22.20
C ALA A 157 31.83 -5.67 -21.42
N THR A 158 31.28 -6.28 -20.37
CA THR A 158 31.95 -7.34 -19.60
C THR A 158 32.18 -8.58 -20.46
N TYR A 159 31.15 -8.98 -21.22
CA TYR A 159 31.28 -10.07 -22.18
C TYR A 159 32.19 -9.69 -23.36
N GLY A 160 32.11 -8.44 -23.83
CA GLY A 160 32.98 -7.91 -24.87
C GLY A 160 34.46 -7.89 -24.46
N MET A 161 34.78 -7.50 -23.23
CA MET A 161 36.14 -7.51 -22.69
C MET A 161 36.63 -8.93 -22.43
N LEU A 162 35.77 -9.84 -22.00
CA LEU A 162 36.12 -11.26 -21.87
C LEU A 162 36.49 -11.84 -23.24
N LEU A 163 35.62 -11.64 -24.24
CA LEU A 163 35.86 -12.09 -25.61
C LEU A 163 37.08 -11.41 -26.23
N GLY A 164 37.24 -10.11 -26.01
CA GLY A 164 38.42 -9.33 -26.43
C GLY A 164 39.70 -9.85 -25.79
N GLY A 165 39.68 -10.15 -24.49
CA GLY A 165 40.79 -10.77 -23.77
C GLY A 165 41.15 -12.15 -24.33
N MET A 166 40.14 -12.98 -24.61
CA MET A 166 40.36 -14.28 -25.26
C MET A 166 40.95 -14.15 -26.66
N ALA A 167 40.52 -13.17 -27.45
CA ALA A 167 41.08 -12.91 -28.77
C ALA A 167 42.57 -12.53 -28.70
N LEU A 168 42.94 -11.66 -27.76
CA LEU A 168 44.33 -11.27 -27.53
C LEU A 168 45.21 -12.46 -27.09
N LEU A 169 44.72 -13.30 -26.19
CA LEU A 169 45.40 -14.52 -25.77
C LEU A 169 45.59 -15.51 -26.92
N GLY A 170 44.57 -15.69 -27.76
CA GLY A 170 44.65 -16.55 -28.96
C GLY A 170 45.71 -16.07 -29.96
N VAL A 171 45.77 -14.76 -30.22
CA VAL A 171 46.81 -14.17 -31.09
C VAL A 171 48.20 -14.34 -30.49
N ALA A 172 48.37 -14.10 -29.19
CA ALA A 172 49.65 -14.26 -28.50
C ALA A 172 50.15 -15.72 -28.53
N ALA A 173 49.26 -16.69 -28.32
CA ALA A 173 49.59 -18.11 -28.41
C ALA A 173 50.03 -18.51 -29.82
N ARG A 174 49.34 -18.03 -30.87
CA ARG A 174 49.72 -18.26 -32.27
C ARG A 174 51.09 -17.68 -32.62
N ARG A 175 51.44 -16.49 -32.12
CA ARG A 175 52.76 -15.89 -32.36
C ARG A 175 53.88 -16.71 -31.72
N ARG A 176 53.66 -17.24 -30.50
CA ARG A 176 54.63 -18.11 -29.82
C ARG A 176 54.85 -19.43 -30.53
N SER A 177 53.81 -20.02 -31.13
CA SER A 177 53.97 -21.29 -31.85
C SER A 177 54.74 -21.17 -33.16
N GLN A 178 54.87 -19.97 -33.73
CA GLN A 178 55.65 -19.73 -34.96
C GLN A 178 57.10 -19.30 -34.71
N GLN A 179 57.47 -19.07 -33.45
CA GLN A 179 58.84 -18.75 -33.03
C GLN A 179 59.60 -19.97 -32.49
N LYS A 180 58.95 -21.14 -32.46
CA LYS A 180 59.56 -22.45 -32.23
C LYS A 180 59.66 -23.19 -33.56
#